data_AF-A0A2K2CY64-F1
#
_entry.id   AF-A0A2K2CY64-F1
#
_cell.length_a   1.000
_cell.length_b   1.000
_cell.length_c   1.000
_cell.angle_alpha   90.00
_cell.angle_beta   90.00
_cell.angle_gamma   90.00
#
_symmetry.space_group_name_H-M   'P 1'
#
loop_
_entity.id
_entity.type
_entity.pdbx_description
1 polymer ?
#
loop_
_entity_poly.entity_id
_entity_poly.type
_entity_poly.pdbx_seq_one_letter_code
_entity_poly.pdbx_strand_id
1 'polypeptide(L)'
;MYAEILSPAERKYALSMSGTTLQKDAMLSRALLRTTLSRYTDCKIDPRAFEFKKNKFGKPEIVWPPDDSIVERPLHFNISHTSSLIACGIAMHAHIGIDIEEKKRKTAKSILALARRYFTASEVDYLAEISDLDAQRKEFIKLWTLKEAYVKALGRGFSGAPFNRFSIMLETSQRIQVSKASNACNDSDHLSENWQFALAELNSSHYMAVCIEDDPRNQGSENGAVPVGLKVWKTIPFVEDTLVTGTEAVKLIA
;
A
#
# COMPACT_ATOMS: atom_id res chain seq x y z
N MET A 1 5.59 27.22 0.21
CA MET A 1 4.34 26.47 -0.02
C MET A 1 4.35 25.07 0.60
N TYR A 2 4.94 24.01 0.01
CA TYR A 2 4.85 22.66 0.62
C TYR A 2 5.56 22.52 1.97
N ALA A 3 6.73 23.15 2.14
CA ALA A 3 7.42 23.12 3.42
C ALA A 3 6.59 23.73 4.57
N GLU A 4 5.68 24.68 4.29
CA GLU A 4 4.87 25.36 5.32
C GLU A 4 3.83 24.44 5.95
N ILE A 5 3.36 23.42 5.22
CA ILE A 5 2.36 22.48 5.73
C ILE A 5 2.95 21.32 6.52
N LEU A 6 4.27 21.13 6.46
CA LEU A 6 4.98 20.15 7.27
C LEU A 6 5.21 20.67 8.69
N SER A 7 5.23 19.75 9.66
CA SER A 7 5.68 20.09 11.02
C SER A 7 7.19 20.42 11.03
N PRO A 8 7.71 21.13 12.06
CA PRO A 8 9.14 21.38 12.19
C PRO A 8 10.01 20.10 12.14
N ALA A 9 9.54 19.02 12.76
CA ALA A 9 10.23 17.73 12.76
C ALA A 9 10.27 17.10 11.35
N GLU A 10 9.17 17.17 10.61
CA GLU A 10 9.10 16.66 9.24
C GLU A 10 9.96 17.47 8.27
N ARG A 11 9.96 18.81 8.41
CA ARG A 11 10.86 19.68 7.64
C ARG A 11 12.31 19.31 7.88
N LYS A 12 12.70 19.14 9.15
CA LYS A 12 14.06 18.74 9.53
C LYS A 12 14.42 17.37 8.93
N TYR A 13 13.51 16.40 9.03
CA TYR A 13 13.70 15.08 8.43
C TYR A 13 13.87 15.16 6.91
N ALA A 14 12.97 15.86 6.21
CA ALA A 14 13.05 16.02 4.77
C ALA A 14 14.40 16.63 4.35
N LEU A 15 14.85 17.69 5.02
CA LEU A 15 16.14 18.36 4.74
C LEU A 15 17.36 17.48 5.09
N SER A 16 17.21 16.49 5.96
CA SER A 16 18.28 15.56 6.30
C SER A 16 18.54 14.49 5.22
N MET A 17 17.61 14.33 4.27
CA MET A 17 17.77 13.38 3.17
C MET A 17 18.89 13.82 2.21
N SER A 18 19.70 12.85 1.78
CA SER A 18 20.82 13.09 0.86
C SER A 18 20.34 13.33 -0.56
N GLY A 19 20.39 14.59 -1.01
CA GLY A 19 20.10 14.97 -2.39
C GLY A 19 18.73 15.60 -2.56
N THR A 20 18.65 16.55 -3.50
CA THR A 20 17.48 17.44 -3.67
C THR A 20 16.21 16.70 -4.09
N THR A 21 16.32 15.61 -4.84
CA THR A 21 15.17 14.77 -5.23
C THR A 21 14.53 14.10 -4.01
N LEU A 22 15.31 13.43 -3.17
CA LEU A 22 14.79 12.76 -1.98
C LEU A 22 14.20 13.75 -0.96
N GLN A 23 14.80 14.95 -0.85
CA GLN A 23 14.24 16.02 -0.03
C GLN A 23 12.85 16.45 -0.56
N LYS A 24 12.71 16.63 -1.87
CA LYS A 24 11.44 16.97 -2.51
C LYS A 24 10.40 15.87 -2.35
N ASP A 25 10.78 14.61 -2.55
CA ASP A 25 9.87 13.47 -2.42
C ASP A 25 9.35 13.34 -0.98
N ALA A 26 10.21 13.51 0.02
CA ALA A 26 9.81 13.53 1.42
C ALA A 26 8.79 14.66 1.72
N MET A 27 9.03 15.85 1.17
CA MET A 27 8.10 16.99 1.31
C MET A 27 6.77 16.74 0.59
N LEU A 28 6.81 16.29 -0.66
CA LEU A 28 5.63 16.03 -1.48
C LEU A 28 4.79 14.89 -0.91
N SER A 29 5.42 13.81 -0.44
CA SER A 29 4.76 12.69 0.20
C SER A 29 3.98 13.13 1.43
N ARG A 30 4.60 13.97 2.27
CA ARG A 30 3.92 14.49 3.45
C ARG A 30 2.86 15.53 3.12
N ALA A 31 3.09 16.35 2.11
CA ALA A 31 2.10 17.29 1.59
C ALA A 31 0.84 16.57 1.07
N LEU A 32 1.04 15.53 0.26
CA LEU A 32 -0.03 14.67 -0.24
C LEU A 32 -0.83 14.07 0.91
N LEU A 33 -0.16 13.45 1.90
CA LEU A 33 -0.87 12.86 3.04
C LEU A 33 -1.72 13.90 3.79
N ARG A 34 -1.12 15.02 4.22
CA ARG A 34 -1.80 15.99 5.09
C ARG A 34 -2.99 16.64 4.40
N THR A 35 -2.84 16.94 3.11
CA THR A 35 -3.93 17.53 2.30
C THR A 35 -5.04 16.51 2.03
N THR A 36 -4.69 15.26 1.70
CA THR A 36 -5.69 14.19 1.53
C THR A 36 -6.45 13.94 2.83
N LEU A 37 -5.77 13.82 3.98
CA LEU A 37 -6.44 13.61 5.26
C LEU A 37 -7.40 14.75 5.61
N SER A 38 -7.02 16.00 5.37
CA SER A 38 -7.90 17.16 5.59
C SER A 38 -9.20 17.05 4.78
N ARG A 39 -9.13 16.57 3.54
CA ARG A 39 -10.33 16.37 2.71
C ARG A 39 -11.25 15.28 3.25
N TYR A 40 -10.70 14.21 3.82
CA TYR A 40 -11.49 13.16 4.47
C TYR A 40 -12.06 13.58 5.83
N THR A 41 -11.67 14.75 6.36
CA THR A 41 -12.29 15.36 7.55
C THR A 41 -13.20 16.54 7.19
N ASP A 42 -13.72 16.59 5.96
CA ASP A 42 -14.52 17.69 5.42
C ASP A 42 -13.81 19.06 5.56
N CYS A 43 -12.48 19.06 5.46
CA CYS A 43 -11.62 20.21 5.68
C CYS A 43 -11.74 20.88 7.06
N LYS A 44 -12.32 20.17 8.06
CA LYS A 44 -12.44 20.67 9.44
C LYS A 44 -11.09 20.71 10.17
N ILE A 45 -10.17 19.82 9.81
CA ILE A 45 -8.81 19.79 10.34
C ILE A 45 -7.87 20.38 9.29
N ASP A 46 -7.16 21.45 9.65
CA ASP A 46 -6.13 22.05 8.82
C ASP A 46 -5.00 21.02 8.56
N PRO A 47 -4.47 20.90 7.31
CA PRO A 47 -3.35 20.00 7.01
C PRO A 47 -2.16 20.14 7.98
N ARG A 48 -1.90 21.34 8.50
CA ARG A 48 -0.81 21.62 9.46
C ARG A 48 -1.07 21.02 10.84
N ALA A 49 -2.33 20.85 11.23
CA ALA A 49 -2.72 20.36 12.54
C ALA A 49 -2.60 18.84 12.72
N PHE A 50 -2.41 18.07 11.64
CA PHE A 50 -2.25 16.62 11.76
C PHE A 50 -0.96 16.24 12.51
N GLU A 51 -1.10 15.46 13.57
CA GLU A 51 0.01 14.85 14.27
C GLU A 51 0.09 13.36 13.95
N PHE A 52 1.33 12.85 13.87
CA PHE A 52 1.58 11.47 13.54
C PHE A 52 2.49 10.85 14.59
N LYS A 53 2.12 9.66 15.05
CA LYS A 53 3.00 8.80 15.86
C LYS A 53 3.37 7.56 15.06
N LYS A 54 4.49 6.92 15.40
CA LYS A 54 4.82 5.61 14.87
C LYS A 54 4.36 4.54 15.86
N ASN A 55 3.77 3.46 15.36
CA ASN A 55 3.53 2.27 16.16
C ASN A 55 4.86 1.57 16.52
N LYS A 56 4.80 0.48 17.29
CA LYS A 56 5.99 -0.27 17.74
C LYS A 56 6.88 -0.83 16.61
N PHE A 57 6.36 -0.87 15.37
CA PHE A 57 7.06 -1.36 14.18
C PHE A 57 7.38 -0.24 13.17
N GLY A 58 7.13 1.01 13.52
CA GLY A 58 7.46 2.17 12.68
C GLY A 58 6.36 2.62 11.71
N LYS A 59 5.21 1.94 11.62
CA LYS A 59 4.08 2.38 10.78
C LYS A 59 3.49 3.67 11.37
N PRO A 60 3.37 4.76 10.59
CA PRO A 60 2.80 6.01 11.06
C PRO A 60 1.27 5.90 11.20
N GLU A 61 0.73 6.54 12.23
CA GLU A 61 -0.69 6.59 12.58
C GLU A 61 -1.08 8.01 12.97
N ILE A 62 -2.33 8.40 12.73
CA ILE A 62 -2.88 9.70 13.10
C ILE A 62 -3.04 9.76 14.62
N VAL A 63 -2.62 10.86 15.24
CA VAL A 63 -3.01 11.21 16.60
C VAL A 63 -4.26 12.06 16.51
N TRP A 64 -5.41 11.48 16.86
CA TRP A 64 -6.68 12.19 16.83
C TRP A 64 -6.79 13.13 18.04
N PRO A 65 -7.24 14.39 17.84
CA PRO A 65 -7.57 15.25 18.96
C PRO A 65 -8.72 14.61 19.78
N PRO A 66 -8.80 14.89 21.09
CA PRO A 66 -9.82 14.32 21.99
C PRO A 66 -11.23 14.88 21.77
N ASP A 67 -11.57 15.28 20.53
CA ASP A 67 -12.89 15.80 20.16
C ASP A 67 -13.83 14.63 19.83
N ASP A 68 -14.91 14.53 20.60
CA ASP A 68 -15.93 13.47 20.49
C ASP A 68 -16.60 13.40 19.10
N SER A 69 -16.54 14.48 18.29
CA SER A 69 -17.15 14.52 16.95
C SER A 69 -16.35 13.78 15.87
N ILE A 70 -15.10 13.41 16.13
CA ILE A 70 -14.20 12.75 15.15
C ILE A 70 -14.02 11.26 15.47
N VAL A 71 -14.35 10.83 16.70
CA VAL A 71 -14.16 9.46 17.21
C VAL A 71 -14.91 8.42 16.38
N GLU A 72 -15.99 8.80 15.71
CA GLU A 72 -16.81 7.86 14.95
C GLU A 72 -16.20 7.40 13.63
N ARG A 73 -15.07 7.93 13.14
CA ARG A 73 -14.50 7.53 11.82
C ARG A 73 -12.96 7.48 11.80
N PRO A 74 -12.31 6.48 12.44
CA PRO A 74 -10.86 6.37 12.36
C PRO A 74 -10.41 6.17 10.91
N LEU A 75 -9.72 7.18 10.37
CA LEU A 75 -8.99 7.06 9.11
C LEU A 75 -7.67 6.35 9.35
N HIS A 76 -7.43 5.32 8.56
CA HIS A 76 -6.13 4.67 8.44
C HIS A 76 -5.52 5.07 7.11
N PHE A 77 -4.20 5.19 7.10
CA PHE A 77 -3.47 5.51 5.89
C PHE A 77 -2.23 4.66 5.74
N ASN A 78 -1.75 4.57 4.50
CA ASN A 78 -0.45 4.03 4.20
C ASN A 78 0.14 4.75 2.99
N ILE A 79 1.47 4.83 2.92
CA ILE A 79 2.18 5.50 1.84
C ILE A 79 3.18 4.53 1.22
N SER A 80 3.27 4.55 -0.12
CA SER A 80 4.38 3.97 -0.85
C SER A 80 4.92 4.95 -1.88
N HIS A 81 6.17 4.78 -2.27
CA HIS A 81 6.82 5.65 -3.26
C HIS A 81 7.80 4.85 -4.11
N THR A 82 7.85 5.18 -5.38
CA THR A 82 8.94 4.81 -6.30
C THR A 82 9.77 6.06 -6.60
N SER A 83 10.70 5.96 -7.55
CA SER A 83 11.48 7.12 -8.00
C SER A 83 10.65 8.18 -8.75
N SER A 84 9.46 7.81 -9.22
CA SER A 84 8.64 8.65 -10.11
C SER A 84 7.18 8.80 -9.67
N LEU A 85 6.74 8.09 -8.64
CA LEU A 85 5.36 8.13 -8.15
C LEU A 85 5.29 8.00 -6.63
N ILE A 86 4.37 8.74 -6.02
CA ILE A 86 4.00 8.58 -4.61
C ILE A 86 2.53 8.14 -4.57
N ALA A 87 2.24 7.09 -3.82
CA ALA A 87 0.90 6.60 -3.56
C ALA A 87 0.53 6.82 -2.09
N CYS A 88 -0.67 7.33 -1.85
CA CYS A 88 -1.25 7.51 -0.53
C CYS A 88 -2.60 6.77 -0.49
N GLY A 89 -2.66 5.66 0.24
CA GLY A 89 -3.90 4.92 0.48
C GLY A 89 -4.59 5.42 1.73
N ILE A 90 -5.90 5.64 1.66
CA ILE A 90 -6.77 5.99 2.79
C ILE A 90 -7.89 4.96 2.90
N ALA A 91 -8.15 4.48 4.12
CA ALA A 91 -9.29 3.64 4.44
C ALA A 91 -10.03 4.21 5.66
N MET A 92 -11.35 4.14 5.62
CA MET A 92 -12.20 4.43 6.77
C MET A 92 -12.46 3.12 7.52
N HIS A 93 -12.24 3.10 8.83
CA HIS A 93 -12.56 1.96 9.72
C HIS A 93 -11.82 0.64 9.48
N ALA A 94 -10.88 0.60 8.55
CA ALA A 94 -10.15 -0.61 8.20
C ALA A 94 -8.66 -0.34 8.09
N HIS A 95 -7.85 -1.31 8.51
CA HIS A 95 -6.41 -1.27 8.29
C HIS A 95 -6.12 -1.33 6.79
N ILE A 96 -5.22 -0.47 6.31
CA ILE A 96 -4.79 -0.42 4.91
C ILE A 96 -3.28 -0.51 4.78
N GLY A 97 -2.85 -1.17 3.71
CA GLY A 97 -1.51 -1.12 3.16
C GLY A 97 -1.58 -0.85 1.65
N ILE A 98 -0.64 -0.05 1.15
CA ILE A 98 -0.50 0.23 -0.28
C ILE A 98 0.97 0.04 -0.66
N ASP A 99 1.19 -0.56 -1.82
CA ASP A 99 2.51 -0.61 -2.42
C ASP A 99 2.46 -0.31 -3.92
N ILE A 100 3.53 0.30 -4.43
CA ILE A 100 3.70 0.60 -5.84
C ILE A 100 5.10 0.22 -6.30
N GLU A 101 5.19 -0.37 -7.49
CA GLU A 101 6.45 -0.80 -8.08
C GLU A 101 6.50 -0.51 -9.58
N GLU A 102 7.65 -0.05 -10.07
CA GLU A 102 7.86 0.20 -11.50
C GLU A 102 7.89 -1.13 -12.29
N LYS A 103 7.07 -1.26 -13.34
CA LYS A 103 7.02 -2.49 -14.17
C LYS A 103 8.37 -2.83 -14.81
N LYS A 104 9.16 -1.78 -15.11
CA LYS A 104 10.48 -1.90 -15.75
C LYS A 104 11.64 -1.91 -14.74
N ARG A 105 11.35 -2.03 -13.44
CA ARG A 105 12.39 -2.07 -12.40
C ARG A 105 13.47 -3.08 -12.78
N LYS A 106 14.73 -2.64 -12.71
CA LYS A 106 15.89 -3.51 -12.90
C LYS A 106 15.97 -4.45 -11.70
N THR A 107 15.60 -5.70 -11.91
CA THR A 107 15.70 -6.76 -10.90
C THR A 107 17.06 -7.45 -10.98
N ALA A 108 17.36 -8.30 -10.00
CA ALA A 108 18.54 -9.16 -10.02
C ALA A 108 18.60 -9.98 -11.33
N LYS A 109 19.82 -10.41 -11.71
CA LYS A 109 20.04 -11.22 -12.93
C LYS A 109 19.19 -12.50 -12.97
N SER A 110 18.75 -13.01 -11.81
CA SER A 110 17.84 -14.15 -11.71
C SER A 110 16.67 -13.82 -10.78
N ILE A 111 15.46 -13.79 -11.35
CA ILE A 111 14.21 -13.60 -10.61
C ILE A 111 13.95 -14.78 -9.67
N LEU A 112 14.15 -16.01 -10.16
CA LEU A 112 13.95 -17.20 -9.33
C LEU A 112 14.92 -17.27 -8.14
N ALA A 113 16.16 -16.81 -8.28
CA ALA A 113 17.09 -16.74 -7.14
C ALA A 113 16.59 -15.76 -6.07
N LEU A 114 16.00 -14.63 -6.49
CA LEU A 114 15.43 -13.65 -5.58
C LEU A 114 14.14 -14.19 -4.92
N ALA A 115 13.27 -14.83 -5.71
CA ALA A 115 12.05 -15.46 -5.22
C ALA A 115 12.37 -16.54 -4.17
N ARG A 116 13.34 -17.42 -4.40
CA ARG A 116 13.76 -18.44 -3.41
C ARG A 116 14.23 -17.88 -2.08
N ARG A 117 14.72 -16.63 -2.06
CA ARG A 117 15.17 -15.98 -0.83
C ARG A 117 14.02 -15.43 0.01
N TYR A 118 12.91 -15.04 -0.61
CA TYR A 118 11.86 -14.27 0.05
C TYR A 118 10.47 -14.92 -0.01
N PHE A 119 10.13 -15.63 -1.07
CA PHE A 119 8.80 -16.19 -1.32
C PHE A 119 8.67 -17.63 -0.82
N THR A 120 7.44 -18.12 -0.73
CA THR A 120 7.16 -19.52 -0.37
C THR A 120 7.49 -20.47 -1.51
N ALA A 121 7.65 -21.75 -1.22
CA ALA A 121 7.91 -22.77 -2.24
C ALA A 121 6.84 -22.75 -3.35
N SER A 122 5.56 -22.69 -2.98
CA SER A 122 4.43 -22.59 -3.91
C SER A 122 4.53 -21.40 -4.88
N GLU A 123 4.94 -20.22 -4.40
CA GLU A 123 5.10 -19.03 -5.23
C GLU A 123 6.34 -19.11 -6.13
N VAL A 124 7.40 -19.75 -5.63
CA VAL A 124 8.61 -20.01 -6.43
C VAL A 124 8.30 -20.98 -7.56
N ASP A 125 7.54 -22.04 -7.28
CA ASP A 125 7.13 -23.04 -8.28
C ASP A 125 6.23 -22.40 -9.35
N TYR A 126 5.24 -21.60 -8.94
CA TYR A 126 4.42 -20.78 -9.85
C TYR A 126 5.26 -19.91 -10.78
N LEU A 127 6.26 -19.20 -10.24
CA LEU A 127 7.15 -18.38 -11.07
C LEU A 127 8.04 -19.21 -12.00
N ALA A 128 8.45 -20.42 -11.58
CA ALA A 128 9.30 -21.31 -12.36
C ALA A 128 8.58 -21.92 -13.56
N GLU A 129 7.26 -22.04 -13.52
CA GLU A 129 6.43 -22.50 -14.66
C GLU A 129 6.39 -21.49 -15.81
N ILE A 130 6.68 -20.22 -15.55
CA ILE A 130 6.67 -19.16 -16.56
C ILE A 130 7.96 -19.18 -17.38
N SER A 131 7.85 -19.63 -18.63
CA SER A 131 9.01 -19.75 -19.55
C SER A 131 9.52 -18.41 -20.08
N ASP A 132 8.63 -17.43 -20.30
CA ASP A 132 9.02 -16.09 -20.75
C ASP A 132 9.62 -15.28 -19.58
N LEU A 133 10.88 -14.85 -19.70
CA LEU A 133 11.59 -14.17 -18.62
C LEU A 133 11.03 -12.78 -18.29
N ASP A 134 10.45 -12.08 -19.26
CA ASP A 134 9.83 -10.77 -19.02
C ASP A 134 8.48 -10.93 -18.30
N ALA A 135 7.69 -11.93 -18.70
CA ALA A 135 6.47 -12.32 -18.01
C ALA A 135 6.77 -12.80 -16.58
N GLN A 136 7.77 -13.66 -16.38
CA GLN A 136 8.19 -14.14 -15.06
C GLN A 136 8.61 -12.97 -14.17
N ARG A 137 9.37 -12.01 -14.69
CA ARG A 137 9.74 -10.80 -13.97
C ARG A 137 8.50 -9.97 -13.58
N LYS A 138 7.56 -9.77 -14.51
CA LYS A 138 6.33 -9.03 -14.25
C LYS A 138 5.50 -9.68 -13.15
N GLU A 139 5.32 -11.00 -13.18
CA GLU A 139 4.61 -11.74 -12.14
C GLU A 139 5.34 -11.67 -10.78
N PHE A 140 6.67 -11.76 -10.77
CA PHE A 140 7.44 -11.54 -9.55
C PHE A 140 7.20 -10.15 -8.95
N ILE A 141 7.20 -9.09 -9.77
CA ILE A 141 6.95 -7.73 -9.27
C ILE A 141 5.52 -7.63 -8.73
N LYS A 142 4.50 -8.18 -9.41
CA LYS A 142 3.12 -8.20 -8.90
C LYS A 142 3.02 -8.88 -7.53
N LEU A 143 3.60 -10.07 -7.39
CA LEU A 143 3.64 -10.78 -6.11
C LEU A 143 4.37 -9.98 -5.04
N TRP A 144 5.52 -9.38 -5.39
CA TRP A 144 6.25 -8.51 -4.47
C TRP A 144 5.38 -7.35 -3.97
N THR A 145 4.73 -6.62 -4.88
CA THR A 145 3.86 -5.48 -4.55
C THR A 145 2.69 -5.91 -3.66
N LEU A 146 2.06 -7.06 -3.95
CA LEU A 146 0.99 -7.61 -3.12
C LEU A 146 1.46 -7.96 -1.70
N LYS A 147 2.62 -8.62 -1.59
CA LYS A 147 3.19 -9.02 -0.29
C LYS A 147 3.61 -7.80 0.54
N GLU A 148 4.21 -6.78 -0.08
CA GLU A 148 4.51 -5.51 0.59
C GLU A 148 3.24 -4.81 1.07
N ALA A 149 2.20 -4.72 0.23
CA ALA A 149 0.92 -4.12 0.61
C ALA A 149 0.30 -4.85 1.81
N TYR A 150 0.33 -6.19 1.83
CA TYR A 150 -0.15 -6.98 2.96
C TYR A 150 0.62 -6.70 4.26
N VAL A 151 1.96 -6.76 4.22
CA VAL A 151 2.81 -6.48 5.40
C VAL A 151 2.61 -5.04 5.91
N LYS A 152 2.46 -4.09 5.00
CA LYS A 152 2.13 -2.71 5.33
C LYS A 152 0.75 -2.59 5.98
N ALA A 153 -0.24 -3.37 5.53
CA ALA A 153 -1.58 -3.40 6.12
C ALA A 153 -1.54 -3.91 7.56
N LEU A 154 -0.88 -5.06 7.79
CA LEU A 154 -0.61 -5.63 9.12
C LEU A 154 0.11 -4.66 10.06
N GLY A 155 0.96 -3.79 9.50
CA GLY A 155 1.68 -2.77 10.27
C GLY A 155 2.74 -3.34 11.21
N ARG A 156 3.22 -4.56 10.96
CA ARG A 156 4.24 -5.26 11.75
C ARG A 156 5.66 -5.15 11.21
N GLY A 157 5.82 -4.45 10.08
CA GLY A 157 7.08 -4.36 9.35
C GLY A 157 7.55 -5.71 8.79
N PHE A 158 8.61 -5.69 7.98
CA PHE A 158 9.13 -6.90 7.33
C PHE A 158 9.53 -7.99 8.32
N SER A 159 10.11 -7.62 9.48
CA SER A 159 10.50 -8.57 10.52
C SER A 159 9.32 -9.26 11.20
N GLY A 160 8.15 -8.60 11.26
CA GLY A 160 6.96 -9.13 11.92
C GLY A 160 6.05 -9.94 10.99
N ALA A 161 6.26 -9.90 9.68
CA ALA A 161 5.58 -10.74 8.71
C ALA A 161 6.52 -11.07 7.52
N PRO A 162 7.53 -11.94 7.72
CA PRO A 162 8.42 -12.37 6.64
C PRO A 162 7.65 -12.98 5.48
N PHE A 163 8.05 -12.65 4.25
CA PHE A 163 7.39 -13.07 3.02
C PHE A 163 7.29 -14.60 2.84
N ASN A 164 8.17 -15.37 3.46
CA ASN A 164 8.17 -16.83 3.38
C ASN A 164 7.21 -17.51 4.39
N ARG A 165 6.48 -16.73 5.20
CA ARG A 165 5.49 -17.25 6.17
C ARG A 165 4.05 -17.24 5.69
N PHE A 166 3.78 -16.60 4.55
CA PHE A 166 2.46 -16.57 3.94
C PHE A 166 2.59 -16.64 2.42
N SER A 167 1.58 -17.17 1.75
CA SER A 167 1.49 -17.25 0.30
C SER A 167 0.40 -16.32 -0.20
N ILE A 168 0.65 -15.66 -1.34
CA ILE A 168 -0.35 -14.96 -2.12
C ILE A 168 -0.60 -15.74 -3.40
N MET A 169 -1.86 -16.10 -3.64
CA MET A 169 -2.27 -16.80 -4.85
C MET A 169 -3.17 -15.89 -5.67
N LEU A 170 -2.83 -15.75 -6.95
CA LEU A 170 -3.65 -15.08 -7.97
C LEU A 170 -4.51 -16.15 -8.63
N GLU A 171 -5.79 -16.21 -8.29
CA GLU A 171 -6.71 -17.13 -8.95
C GLU A 171 -7.09 -16.62 -10.35
N THR A 172 -7.43 -17.55 -11.24
CA THR A 172 -7.93 -17.26 -12.60
C THR A 172 -9.20 -16.41 -12.61
N SER A 173 -9.91 -16.35 -11.49
CA SER A 173 -11.10 -15.52 -11.25
C SER A 173 -10.78 -14.04 -10.92
N GLN A 174 -9.53 -13.60 -11.07
CA GLN A 174 -9.05 -12.28 -10.60
C GLN A 174 -9.25 -12.09 -9.09
N ARG A 175 -9.33 -13.19 -8.33
CA ARG A 175 -9.37 -13.14 -6.87
C ARG A 175 -7.98 -13.38 -6.31
N ILE A 176 -7.55 -12.50 -5.43
CA ILE A 176 -6.30 -12.66 -4.68
C ILE A 176 -6.63 -13.27 -3.32
N GLN A 177 -5.96 -14.37 -2.99
CA GLN A 177 -6.08 -15.03 -1.68
C GLN A 177 -4.75 -15.02 -0.95
N VAL A 178 -4.81 -14.90 0.38
CA VAL A 178 -3.66 -15.05 1.27
C VAL A 178 -3.87 -16.29 2.12
N SER A 179 -2.85 -17.13 2.21
CA SER A 179 -2.85 -18.30 3.08
C SER A 179 -1.57 -18.38 3.89
N LYS A 180 -1.62 -19.05 5.04
CA LYS A 180 -0.41 -19.37 5.82
C LYS A 180 0.47 -20.33 5.02
N ALA A 181 1.78 -20.13 5.04
CA ALA A 181 2.70 -21.10 4.46
C ALA A 181 2.59 -22.41 5.23
N SER A 182 2.50 -23.54 4.52
CA SER A 182 2.31 -24.89 5.11
C SER A 182 3.38 -25.30 6.13
N ASN A 183 4.57 -24.70 6.04
CA ASN A 183 5.71 -24.96 6.95
C ASN A 183 5.89 -23.90 8.05
N ALA A 184 4.99 -22.90 8.15
CA ALA A 184 5.01 -21.92 9.23
C ALA A 184 4.42 -22.53 10.51
N CYS A 185 5.14 -23.47 11.11
CA CYS A 185 4.76 -24.07 12.38
C CYS A 185 4.92 -23.07 13.53
N ASN A 186 3.87 -23.01 14.36
CA ASN A 186 3.84 -22.45 15.71
C ASN A 186 4.30 -20.99 15.83
N ASP A 187 3.41 -20.07 15.50
CA ASP A 187 3.25 -18.92 16.39
C ASP A 187 1.82 -18.40 16.35
N SER A 188 1.44 -17.74 17.43
CA SER A 188 0.18 -17.01 17.66
C SER A 188 -0.04 -15.83 16.69
N ASP A 189 0.45 -15.94 15.45
CA ASP A 189 0.23 -14.99 14.38
C ASP A 189 -1.20 -15.17 13.85
N HIS A 190 -2.09 -14.32 14.38
CA HIS A 190 -3.34 -13.93 13.75
C HIS A 190 -3.07 -13.29 12.38
N LEU A 191 -2.62 -14.08 11.40
CA LEU A 191 -2.89 -13.81 10.00
C LEU A 191 -4.40 -14.03 9.87
N SER A 192 -5.18 -12.96 10.08
CA SER A 192 -6.62 -13.00 9.85
C SER A 192 -6.85 -13.28 8.36
N GLU A 193 -7.90 -14.04 8.03
CA GLU A 193 -8.26 -14.34 6.64
C GLU A 193 -9.10 -13.23 6.00
N ASN A 194 -9.40 -12.17 6.78
CA ASN A 194 -10.26 -11.06 6.40
C ASN A 194 -9.46 -9.97 5.69
N TRP A 195 -8.81 -10.28 4.57
CA TRP A 195 -8.11 -9.28 3.75
C TRP A 195 -8.61 -9.29 2.33
N GLN A 196 -8.87 -8.11 1.80
CA GLN A 196 -9.19 -7.88 0.41
C GLN A 196 -8.01 -7.20 -0.27
N PHE A 197 -7.77 -7.56 -1.52
CA PHE A 197 -6.72 -6.98 -2.33
C PHE A 197 -7.29 -6.39 -3.61
N ALA A 198 -6.68 -5.31 -4.07
CA ALA A 198 -6.80 -4.85 -5.44
C ALA A 198 -5.40 -4.74 -6.04
N LEU A 199 -5.23 -5.25 -7.25
CA LEU A 199 -4.02 -5.10 -8.04
C LEU A 199 -4.34 -4.33 -9.32
N ALA A 200 -3.67 -3.21 -9.52
CA ALA A 200 -3.87 -2.36 -10.69
C ALA A 200 -2.56 -2.06 -11.41
N GLU A 201 -2.66 -1.80 -12.71
CA GLU A 201 -1.64 -1.07 -13.46
C GLU A 201 -1.97 0.41 -13.49
N LEU A 202 -0.97 1.25 -13.19
CA LEU A 202 -1.08 2.71 -13.26
C LEU A 202 -0.34 3.24 -14.48
N ASN A 203 -1.06 3.85 -15.42
CA ASN A 203 -0.55 4.42 -16.67
C ASN A 203 0.42 3.47 -17.40
N SER A 204 0.15 2.15 -17.34
CA SER A 204 0.99 1.08 -17.89
C SER A 204 2.47 1.09 -17.44
N SER A 205 2.81 1.82 -16.38
CA SER A 205 4.18 2.08 -15.93
C SER A 205 4.49 1.46 -14.57
N HIS A 206 3.49 1.37 -13.70
CA HIS A 206 3.61 0.83 -12.36
C HIS A 206 2.57 -0.24 -12.09
N TYR A 207 2.89 -1.17 -11.20
CA TYR A 207 1.89 -1.95 -10.47
C TYR A 207 1.57 -1.25 -9.16
N MET A 208 0.31 -1.30 -8.76
CA MET A 208 -0.19 -0.85 -7.46
C MET A 208 -0.95 -1.99 -6.81
N ALA A 209 -0.58 -2.35 -5.59
CA ALA A 209 -1.38 -3.23 -4.75
C ALA A 209 -1.95 -2.44 -3.57
N VAL A 210 -3.23 -2.64 -3.30
CA VAL A 210 -3.89 -2.17 -2.08
C VAL A 210 -4.37 -3.40 -1.33
N CYS A 211 -4.06 -3.47 -0.04
CA CYS A 211 -4.56 -4.48 0.88
C CYS A 211 -5.35 -3.78 1.98
N ILE A 212 -6.60 -4.22 2.20
CA ILE A 212 -7.49 -3.66 3.20
C ILE A 212 -8.10 -4.79 4.04
N GLU A 213 -8.25 -4.56 5.34
CA GLU A 213 -8.95 -5.49 6.22
C GLU A 213 -10.45 -5.48 5.88
N ASP A 214 -11.02 -6.66 5.67
CA ASP A 214 -12.45 -6.82 5.44
C ASP A 214 -13.19 -6.65 6.78
N ASP A 215 -14.01 -5.60 6.87
CA ASP A 215 -14.80 -5.34 8.07
C ASP A 215 -16.09 -6.17 8.01
N PRO A 216 -16.31 -7.13 8.94
CA PRO A 216 -17.54 -7.93 8.96
C PRO A 216 -18.82 -7.09 9.11
N ARG A 217 -18.74 -5.82 9.54
CA ARG A 217 -19.88 -4.89 9.56
C ARG A 217 -20.36 -4.46 8.16
N ASN A 218 -19.56 -4.68 7.12
CA ASN A 218 -19.87 -4.34 5.72
C ASN A 218 -20.47 -5.51 4.91
N GLN A 219 -20.78 -6.66 5.53
CA GLN A 219 -21.33 -7.86 4.87
C GLN A 219 -22.81 -7.74 4.43
N GLY A 220 -23.29 -6.53 4.10
CA GLY A 220 -24.64 -6.27 3.61
C GLY A 220 -24.78 -6.19 2.08
N SER A 221 -23.72 -6.40 1.31
CA SER A 221 -23.76 -6.36 -0.16
C SER A 221 -23.09 -7.60 -0.74
N GLU A 222 -23.91 -8.61 -1.02
CA GLU A 222 -23.53 -9.74 -1.86
C GLU A 222 -23.16 -9.25 -3.27
N ASN A 223 -21.86 -9.20 -3.59
CA ASN A 223 -21.29 -9.58 -4.89
C ASN A 223 -19.76 -9.36 -4.88
N GLY A 224 -19.02 -10.39 -5.28
CA GLY A 224 -17.57 -10.50 -5.08
C GLY A 224 -16.65 -9.72 -6.03
N ALA A 225 -15.36 -9.98 -5.79
CA ALA A 225 -14.20 -9.83 -6.68
C ALA A 225 -13.43 -8.49 -6.76
N VAL A 226 -13.76 -7.45 -6.00
CA VAL A 226 -12.87 -6.27 -5.82
C VAL A 226 -13.14 -5.72 -4.40
N PRO A 227 -12.18 -5.15 -3.64
CA PRO A 227 -12.52 -4.35 -2.48
C PRO A 227 -13.50 -3.27 -2.94
N VAL A 228 -14.76 -3.45 -2.55
CA VAL A 228 -15.90 -2.70 -3.04
C VAL A 228 -15.62 -1.21 -2.81
N GLY A 229 -15.39 -0.46 -3.89
CA GLY A 229 -15.28 1.01 -3.85
C GLY A 229 -13.88 1.65 -3.94
N LEU A 230 -12.84 0.97 -4.44
CA LEU A 230 -11.53 1.62 -4.68
C LEU A 230 -11.65 2.85 -5.61
N LYS A 231 -11.37 4.03 -5.04
CA LYS A 231 -11.28 5.30 -5.78
C LYS A 231 -9.82 5.74 -5.87
N VAL A 232 -9.34 5.96 -7.08
CA VAL A 232 -7.99 6.40 -7.38
C VAL A 232 -8.04 7.81 -7.93
N TRP A 233 -7.23 8.67 -7.34
CA TRP A 233 -7.12 10.08 -7.71
C TRP A 233 -5.70 10.37 -8.19
N LYS A 234 -5.60 11.18 -9.25
CA LYS A 234 -4.34 11.81 -9.65
C LYS A 234 -4.28 13.16 -8.96
N THR A 235 -3.33 13.29 -8.03
CA THR A 235 -3.26 14.46 -7.14
C THR A 235 -1.90 15.16 -7.28
N ILE A 236 -1.95 16.47 -7.48
CA ILE A 236 -0.84 17.40 -7.26
C ILE A 236 -1.31 18.34 -6.14
N PRO A 237 -0.78 18.22 -4.90
CA PRO A 237 -1.33 18.95 -3.76
C PRO A 237 -1.45 20.46 -4.04
N PHE A 238 -2.64 21.03 -3.78
CA PHE A 238 -3.02 22.43 -4.07
C PHE A 238 -3.12 22.82 -5.56
N VAL A 239 -2.95 21.91 -6.51
CA VAL A 239 -2.97 22.21 -7.95
C VAL A 239 -4.01 21.39 -8.70
N GLU A 240 -4.00 20.08 -8.52
CA GLU A 240 -4.85 19.14 -9.26
C GLU A 240 -5.33 18.05 -8.29
N ASP A 241 -6.59 17.67 -8.41
CA ASP A 241 -7.08 16.44 -7.79
C ASP A 241 -8.23 15.87 -8.61
N THR A 242 -7.90 14.89 -9.45
CA THR A 242 -8.80 14.36 -10.47
C THR A 242 -9.07 12.89 -10.22
N LEU A 243 -10.34 12.49 -10.14
CA LEU A 243 -10.72 11.08 -10.05
C LEU A 243 -10.38 10.39 -11.39
N VAL A 244 -9.57 9.34 -11.32
CA VAL A 244 -9.11 8.57 -12.49
C VAL A 244 -9.57 7.11 -12.47
N THR A 245 -10.34 6.70 -11.47
CA THR A 245 -11.03 5.39 -11.48
C THR A 245 -11.89 5.24 -12.73
N GLY A 246 -11.83 4.08 -13.38
CA GLY A 246 -12.60 3.77 -14.58
C GLY A 246 -12.04 4.39 -15.86
N THR A 247 -10.92 5.12 -15.78
CA THR A 247 -10.17 5.59 -16.95
C THR A 247 -9.05 4.61 -17.31
N GLU A 248 -8.45 4.76 -18.48
CA GLU A 248 -7.30 3.95 -18.91
C GLU A 248 -6.06 4.12 -18.02
N ALA A 249 -6.02 5.18 -17.20
CA ALA A 249 -4.93 5.44 -16.26
C ALA A 249 -4.86 4.38 -15.14
N VAL A 250 -5.97 3.70 -14.84
CA VAL A 250 -6.05 2.68 -13.79
C VAL A 250 -6.72 1.43 -14.35
N LYS A 251 -5.92 0.40 -14.59
CA LYS A 251 -6.42 -0.89 -15.06
C LYS A 251 -6.33 -1.93 -13.94
N LEU A 252 -7.49 -2.32 -13.38
CA LEU A 252 -7.53 -3.48 -12.49
C LEU A 252 -7.12 -4.73 -13.26
N ILE A 253 -6.25 -5.52 -12.64
CA ILE A 253 -5.70 -6.76 -13.21
C ILE A 253 -5.86 -7.96 -12.27
N ALA A 254 -6.25 -7.70 -11.01
CA ALA A 254 -6.81 -8.64 -10.04
C ALA A 254 -7.34 -7.86 -8.82
#